data_AF-A0A3S1AV64-F1
#
_entry.id   AF-A0A3S1AV64-F1
#
_cell.length_a   1.000
_cell.length_b   1.000
_cell.length_c   1.000
_cell.angle_alpha   90.00
_cell.angle_beta   90.00
_cell.angle_gamma   90.00
#
_symmetry.space_group_name_H-M   'P 1'
#
loop_
_entity.id
_entity.type
_entity.pdbx_description
1 polymer ?
#
loop_
_entity_poly.entity_id
_entity_poly.type
_entity_poly.pdbx_seq_one_letter_code
_entity_poly.pdbx_strand_id
1 'polypeptide(L)'
;MIDHDGLFKKLIQNFFIDFIELFFPDISNVLDKDSITFLPQEILTDVRKGEKKIIDVLVQAKYKNETTLFIIHIEHQSYIQKDFSERMFLYFADLFKIYGIPIIPIVIFSHDATVNCATV
;
A
#
# COMPACT_ATOMS: atom_id res chain seq x y z
N MET A 1 7.10 -1.44 -25.40
CA MET A 1 6.94 -0.46 -24.30
C MET A 1 7.12 -1.24 -23.01
N ILE A 2 7.97 -0.79 -22.08
CA ILE A 2 8.22 -1.51 -20.83
C ILE A 2 7.08 -1.18 -19.87
N ASP A 3 6.45 -2.21 -19.29
CA ASP A 3 5.44 -2.08 -18.25
C ASP A 3 6.13 -1.79 -16.91
N HIS A 4 6.47 -0.51 -16.69
CA HIS A 4 7.21 -0.08 -15.50
C HIS A 4 6.40 -0.30 -14.20
N ASP A 5 5.10 -0.02 -14.22
CA ASP A 5 4.22 -0.19 -13.05
C ASP A 5 4.10 -1.69 -12.68
N GLY A 6 3.90 -2.56 -13.68
CA GLY A 6 3.87 -4.00 -13.45
C GLY A 6 5.20 -4.59 -12.96
N LEU A 7 6.33 -4.07 -13.44
CA LEU A 7 7.65 -4.45 -12.94
C LEU A 7 7.90 -3.98 -11.50
N PHE A 8 7.48 -2.75 -11.18
CA PHE A 8 7.61 -2.20 -9.84
C PHE A 8 6.81 -3.02 -8.83
N LYS A 9 5.57 -3.36 -9.18
CA LYS A 9 4.73 -4.24 -8.37
C LYS A 9 5.40 -5.59 -8.09
N LYS A 10 5.95 -6.23 -9.12
CA LYS A 10 6.69 -7.50 -8.97
C LYS A 10 7.92 -7.36 -8.09
N LEU A 11 8.64 -6.24 -8.20
CA LEU A 11 9.79 -5.95 -7.36
C LEU A 11 9.37 -5.90 -5.88
N ILE A 12 8.34 -5.12 -5.55
CA ILE A 12 7.83 -5.02 -4.18
C ILE A 12 7.33 -6.37 -3.68
N GLN A 13 6.59 -7.14 -4.49
CA GLN A 13 6.10 -8.46 -4.08
C GLN A 13 7.23 -9.46 -3.81
N ASN A 14 8.28 -9.47 -4.64
CA ASN A 14 9.41 -10.39 -4.48
C ASN A 14 10.34 -10.03 -3.32
N PHE A 15 10.47 -8.75 -3.00
CA PHE A 15 11.39 -8.23 -1.98
C PHE A 15 10.66 -7.54 -0.83
N PHE A 16 9.41 -7.94 -0.55
CA PHE A 16 8.55 -7.22 0.40
C PHE A 16 9.16 -7.14 1.80
N ILE A 17 9.71 -8.24 2.29
CA ILE A 17 10.38 -8.28 3.61
C ILE A 17 11.57 -7.33 3.65
N ASP A 18 12.47 -7.43 2.67
CA ASP A 18 13.67 -6.59 2.59
C ASP A 18 13.27 -5.10 2.48
N PHE A 19 12.22 -4.81 1.73
CA PHE A 19 11.65 -3.47 1.59
C PHE A 19 11.13 -2.92 2.93
N ILE A 20 10.32 -3.68 3.65
CA ILE A 20 9.79 -3.25 4.96
C ILE A 20 10.92 -3.09 5.99
N GLU A 21 11.92 -3.98 5.98
CA GLU A 21 13.11 -3.87 6.83
C GLU A 21 13.92 -2.60 6.56
N LEU A 22 14.13 -2.28 5.28
CA LEU A 22 14.97 -1.16 4.88
C LEU A 22 14.31 0.20 5.13
N PHE A 23 13.02 0.32 4.84
CA PHE A 23 12.32 1.61 4.83
C PHE A 23 11.39 1.83 6.03
N PHE A 24 10.91 0.77 6.67
CA PHE A 24 9.91 0.85 7.74
C PHE A 24 10.32 -0.02 8.95
N PRO A 25 11.43 0.32 9.63
CA PRO A 25 11.97 -0.49 10.73
C PRO A 25 10.95 -0.71 11.86
N ASP A 26 10.11 0.27 12.16
CA ASP A 26 9.06 0.14 13.18
C ASP A 26 8.01 -0.92 12.81
N ILE A 27 7.63 -1.01 11.53
CA ILE A 27 6.75 -2.06 11.02
C ILE A 27 7.46 -3.41 11.08
N SER A 28 8.70 -3.48 10.61
CA SER A 28 9.50 -4.71 10.63
C SER A 28 9.70 -5.29 12.04
N ASN A 29 9.82 -4.41 13.04
CA ASN A 29 9.97 -4.80 14.44
C ASN A 29 8.74 -5.55 14.96
N VAL A 30 7.55 -5.17 14.52
CA VAL A 30 6.29 -5.77 14.98
C VAL A 30 5.71 -6.83 14.03
N LEU A 31 6.21 -6.94 12.80
CA LEU A 31 5.71 -7.85 11.77
C LEU A 31 6.19 -9.31 11.98
N ASP A 32 5.26 -10.26 12.07
CA ASP A 32 5.58 -11.69 11.94
C ASP A 32 5.84 -12.03 10.46
N LYS A 33 7.12 -12.18 10.10
CA LYS A 33 7.57 -12.34 8.71
C LYS A 33 7.04 -13.62 8.04
N ASP A 34 6.80 -14.66 8.82
CA ASP A 34 6.32 -15.94 8.30
C ASP A 34 4.80 -15.96 8.09
N SER A 35 4.09 -14.91 8.52
CA SER A 35 2.64 -14.79 8.43
C SER A 35 2.12 -14.11 7.15
N ILE A 36 3.03 -13.65 6.29
CA ILE A 36 2.72 -12.77 5.16
C ILE A 36 1.88 -13.48 4.11
N THR A 37 0.77 -12.85 3.76
CA THR A 37 -0.12 -13.29 2.69
C THR A 37 -0.41 -12.12 1.76
N PHE A 38 -0.03 -12.25 0.49
CA PHE A 38 -0.46 -11.30 -0.54
C PHE A 38 -1.93 -11.54 -0.87
N LEU A 39 -2.76 -10.51 -0.67
CA LEU A 39 -4.16 -10.57 -0.98
C LEU A 39 -4.40 -10.29 -2.47
N PRO A 40 -5.52 -10.77 -3.05
CA PRO A 40 -5.93 -10.38 -4.38
C PRO A 40 -6.04 -8.86 -4.49
N GLN A 41 -5.83 -8.32 -5.70
CA GLN A 41 -6.05 -6.90 -5.91
C GLN A 41 -7.54 -6.56 -5.74
N GLU A 42 -7.82 -5.61 -4.86
CA GLU A 42 -9.15 -5.05 -4.70
C GLU A 42 -9.41 -3.99 -5.77
N ILE A 43 -10.64 -3.99 -6.29
CA ILE A 43 -11.12 -2.95 -7.21
C ILE A 43 -11.95 -1.97 -6.40
N LEU A 44 -11.37 -0.82 -6.08
CA LEU A 44 -12.07 0.27 -5.43
C LEU A 44 -12.69 1.18 -6.49
N THR A 45 -13.96 1.54 -6.31
CA THR A 45 -14.63 2.49 -7.19
C THR A 45 -14.63 3.85 -6.53
N ASP A 46 -13.96 4.82 -7.13
CA ASP A 46 -14.12 6.20 -6.73
C ASP A 46 -15.52 6.66 -7.14
N VAL A 47 -16.46 6.61 -6.19
CA VAL A 47 -17.88 6.95 -6.41
C VAL A 47 -18.04 8.40 -6.88
N ARG A 48 -17.07 9.28 -6.60
CA ARG A 48 -17.11 10.70 -7.00
C ARG A 48 -16.69 10.90 -8.45
N LYS A 49 -15.76 10.08 -8.95
CA LYS A 49 -15.22 10.17 -10.31
C LYS A 49 -15.75 9.09 -11.26
N GLY A 50 -16.44 8.07 -10.73
CA GLY A 50 -16.87 6.89 -11.47
C GLY A 50 -15.71 6.00 -11.94
N GLU A 51 -14.49 6.27 -11.49
CA GLU A 51 -13.30 5.54 -11.91
C GLU A 51 -13.08 4.31 -11.02
N LYS A 52 -12.90 3.14 -11.65
CA LYS A 52 -12.41 1.95 -10.97
C LYS A 52 -10.90 1.99 -10.92
N LYS A 53 -10.35 1.79 -9.73
CA LYS A 53 -8.91 1.68 -9.51
C LYS A 53 -8.60 0.35 -8.86
N ILE A 54 -7.50 -0.24 -9.31
CA ILE A 54 -6.99 -1.50 -8.81
C ILE A 54 -5.86 -1.16 -7.86
N ILE A 55 -5.92 -1.66 -6.63
CA ILE A 55 -4.85 -1.47 -5.66
C ILE A 55 -3.60 -2.22 -6.12
N ASP A 56 -2.42 -1.60 -6.04
CA ASP A 56 -1.18 -2.22 -6.51
C ASP A 56 -0.82 -3.45 -5.69
N VAL A 57 -0.57 -3.26 -4.39
CA VAL A 57 -0.13 -4.33 -3.47
C VAL A 57 -0.89 -4.26 -2.16
N LEU A 58 -1.46 -5.40 -1.76
CA LEU A 58 -2.14 -5.58 -0.50
C LEU A 58 -1.58 -6.81 0.21
N VAL A 59 -1.10 -6.63 1.44
CA VAL A 59 -0.47 -7.68 2.24
C VAL A 59 -1.16 -7.78 3.59
N GLN A 60 -1.64 -8.98 3.92
CA GLN A 60 -2.08 -9.30 5.27
C GLN A 60 -0.93 -9.93 6.05
N ALA A 61 -0.78 -9.54 7.31
CA ALA A 61 0.19 -10.13 8.22
C ALA A 61 -0.30 -10.10 9.67
N LYS A 62 0.41 -10.82 10.54
CA LYS A 62 0.22 -10.82 12.00
C LYS A 62 1.26 -9.95 12.68
N TYR A 63 0.89 -9.42 13.85
CA TYR A 63 1.86 -8.88 14.79
C TYR A 63 2.65 -10.03 15.45
N LYS A 64 3.94 -9.83 15.70
CA LYS A 64 4.80 -10.82 16.38
C LYS A 64 4.21 -11.17 17.74
N ASN A 65 4.19 -12.47 18.03
CA ASN A 65 3.68 -13.02 19.29
C ASN A 65 2.19 -12.71 19.57
N GLU A 66 1.43 -12.28 18.56
CA GLU A 66 -0.01 -12.03 18.66
C GLU A 66 -0.77 -12.80 17.58
N THR A 67 -2.09 -12.94 17.79
CA THR A 67 -3.02 -13.44 16.76
C THR A 67 -3.66 -12.30 15.95
N THR A 68 -3.41 -11.06 16.35
CA THR A 68 -3.97 -9.86 15.73
C THR A 68 -3.44 -9.69 14.31
N LEU A 69 -4.33 -9.42 13.36
CA LEU A 69 -4.00 -9.17 11.94
C LEU A 69 -3.97 -7.67 11.65
N PHE A 70 -3.21 -7.31 10.62
CA PHE A 70 -3.25 -6.01 9.98
C PHE A 70 -2.97 -6.14 8.49
N ILE A 71 -3.27 -5.09 7.74
CA ILE A 71 -3.01 -5.01 6.31
C ILE A 71 -2.04 -3.88 6.02
N ILE A 72 -1.06 -4.16 5.18
CA ILE A 72 -0.20 -3.16 4.55
C ILE A 72 -0.71 -2.96 3.12
N HIS A 73 -1.04 -1.73 2.80
CA HIS A 73 -1.46 -1.29 1.46
C HIS A 73 -0.33 -0.44 0.88
N ILE A 74 0.29 -0.89 -0.21
CA ILE A 74 1.37 -0.16 -0.88
C ILE A 74 0.87 0.28 -2.25
N GLU A 75 1.04 1.58 -2.54
CA GLU A 75 0.71 2.17 -3.83
C GLU A 75 1.91 2.88 -4.45
N HIS A 76 2.11 2.68 -5.76
CA HIS A 76 3.15 3.34 -6.53
C HIS A 76 2.57 4.55 -7.28
N GLN A 77 3.22 5.70 -7.14
CA GLN A 77 2.79 6.93 -7.79
C GLN A 77 3.94 7.54 -8.61
N SER A 78 3.90 7.30 -9.92
CA SER A 78 4.94 7.72 -10.88
C SER A 78 4.71 9.10 -11.50
N TYR A 79 3.60 9.78 -11.19
CA TYR A 79 3.26 11.11 -11.69
C TYR A 79 2.57 11.96 -10.62
N ILE A 80 2.62 13.29 -10.77
CA ILE A 80 1.91 14.19 -9.86
C ILE A 80 0.40 14.07 -10.11
N GLN A 81 -0.36 13.84 -9.04
CA GLN A 81 -1.82 13.87 -9.06
C GLN A 81 -2.33 14.79 -7.96
N LYS A 82 -3.11 15.82 -8.34
CA LYS A 82 -3.61 16.85 -7.42
C LYS A 82 -4.43 16.28 -6.25
N ASP A 83 -5.27 15.29 -6.53
CA ASP A 83 -6.20 14.72 -5.54
C ASP A 83 -5.65 13.41 -4.94
N PHE A 84 -4.32 13.23 -4.93
CA PHE A 84 -3.70 11.98 -4.50
C PHE A 84 -3.94 11.68 -3.01
N SER A 85 -3.75 12.68 -2.13
CA SER A 85 -3.97 12.53 -0.69
C SER A 85 -5.40 12.10 -0.38
N GLU A 86 -6.37 12.76 -1.02
CA GLU A 86 -7.79 12.43 -0.90
C GLU A 86 -8.09 11.02 -1.40
N ARG A 87 -7.46 10.59 -2.50
CA ARG A 87 -7.58 9.22 -3.02
C ARG A 87 -7.03 8.20 -2.02
N MET A 88 -5.85 8.45 -1.43
CA MET A 88 -5.27 7.57 -0.43
C MET A 88 -6.13 7.45 0.83
N PHE A 89 -6.73 8.55 1.27
CA PHE A 89 -7.69 8.53 2.37
C PHE A 89 -8.91 7.66 2.06
N LEU A 90 -9.49 7.78 0.85
CA LEU A 90 -10.60 6.91 0.44
C LEU A 90 -10.20 5.44 0.41
N TYR A 91 -9.01 5.12 -0.13
CA TYR A 91 -8.54 3.74 -0.18
C TYR A 91 -8.40 3.15 1.21
N PHE A 92 -7.81 3.92 2.13
CA PHE A 92 -7.74 3.54 3.53
C PHE A 92 -9.14 3.27 4.12
N ALA A 93 -10.09 4.19 3.92
CA ALA A 93 -11.44 4.06 4.46
C ALA A 93 -12.19 2.84 3.90
N ASP A 94 -12.09 2.60 2.59
CA ASP A 94 -12.72 1.46 1.92
C ASP A 94 -12.08 0.14 2.36
N LEU A 95 -10.75 0.06 2.41
CA LEU A 95 -10.04 -1.11 2.90
C LEU A 95 -10.39 -1.40 4.37
N PHE A 96 -10.40 -0.38 5.22
CA PHE A 96 -10.77 -0.54 6.62
C PHE A 96 -12.21 -1.04 6.76
N LYS A 97 -13.12 -0.55 5.92
CA LYS A 97 -14.51 -1.02 5.87
C LYS A 97 -14.64 -2.47 5.40
N ILE A 98 -13.85 -2.88 4.40
CA ILE A 98 -13.88 -4.25 3.85
C ILE A 98 -13.32 -5.26 4.85
N TYR A 99 -12.16 -4.95 5.45
CA TYR A 99 -11.40 -5.91 6.23
C TYR A 99 -11.65 -5.82 7.74
N GLY A 100 -12.05 -4.66 8.26
CA GLY A 100 -12.36 -4.46 9.68
C GLY A 100 -11.15 -4.58 10.62
N ILE A 101 -9.93 -4.51 10.09
CA ILE A 101 -8.66 -4.59 10.83
C ILE A 101 -7.75 -3.40 10.47
N PRO A 102 -6.72 -3.10 11.28
CA PRO A 102 -5.82 -1.97 11.02
C PRO A 102 -5.22 -2.01 9.61
N ILE A 103 -5.23 -0.87 8.93
CA ILE A 103 -4.63 -0.67 7.60
C ILE A 103 -3.45 0.28 7.74
N ILE A 104 -2.29 -0.10 7.19
CA ILE A 104 -1.09 0.72 7.11
C ILE A 104 -0.90 1.12 5.65
N PRO A 105 -1.25 2.36 5.26
CA PRO A 105 -1.00 2.85 3.91
C PRO A 105 0.46 3.27 3.75
N ILE A 106 1.09 2.82 2.67
CA ILE A 106 2.44 3.19 2.24
C ILE A 106 2.35 3.68 0.80
N VAL A 107 3.00 4.80 0.51
CA VAL A 107 3.07 5.35 -0.84
C VAL A 107 4.52 5.50 -1.25
N ILE A 108 4.82 5.08 -2.48
CA ILE A 108 6.13 5.25 -3.09
C ILE A 108 6.00 6.22 -4.26
N PHE A 109 6.56 7.42 -4.09
CA PHE A 109 6.64 8.40 -5.17
C PHE A 109 7.92 8.18 -5.96
N SER A 110 7.80 8.00 -7.28
CA SER A 110 8.94 7.82 -8.18
C SER A 110 9.06 8.93 -9.23
N HIS A 111 8.51 10.11 -8.94
CA HIS A 111 8.61 11.28 -9.80
C HIS A 111 9.55 12.32 -9.19
N ASP A 112 10.22 13.11 -10.04
CA ASP A 112 11.27 14.05 -9.61
C ASP A 112 10.72 15.31 -8.90
N ALA A 113 9.40 15.52 -8.93
CA ALA A 113 8.81 16.66 -8.22
C ALA A 113 8.84 16.45 -6.70
N THR A 114 9.28 17.48 -5.99
CA THR A 114 9.26 17.52 -4.52
C THR A 114 7.82 17.45 -4.02
N VAL A 115 7.43 16.30 -3.46
CA VAL A 115 6.17 16.16 -2.72
C VAL A 115 6.40 16.66 -1.30
N ASN A 116 5.68 17.71 -0.90
CA ASN A 116 5.71 18.15 0.49
C ASN A 116 4.74 17.27 1.30
N CYS A 117 5.24 16.15 1.83
CA CYS A 117 4.44 15.18 2.59
C CYS A 117 3.80 15.76 3.86
N ALA A 118 4.24 16.94 4.34
CA ALA A 118 3.64 17.64 5.48
C ALA A 118 2.28 18.32 5.17
N THR A 119 1.83 18.28 3.91
CA THR A 119 0.54 18.84 3.45
C THR A 119 -0.46 17.76 3.02
N VAL A 120 -0.13 16.48 3.26
CA VAL A 120 -0.96 15.30 2.97
C VAL A 120 -1.75 14.90 4.20
#